data_AF-A0A9D9VM12-F1
#
_entry.id   AF-A0A9D9VM12-F1
#
_cell.length_a   1.000
_cell.length_b   1.000
_cell.length_c   1.000
_cell.angle_alpha   90.00
_cell.angle_beta   90.00
_cell.angle_gamma   90.00
#
_symmetry.space_group_name_H-M   'P 1'
#
loop_
_entity.id
_entity.type
_entity.pdbx_description
1 polymer ?
#
loop_
_entity_poly.entity_id
_entity_poly.type
_entity_poly.pdbx_seq_one_letter_code
_entity_poly.pdbx_strand_id
1 'polypeptide(L)'
;MIPLSWLLIAWLGMLGLFFLVALITLFTHLRYGVASFVTYLSTLLFIGVSAAALLVASNYLITIDWNQSLDLGPSLGPLFDLPGTIEDPGMIQTL
;
A
#
# COMPACT_ATOMS: atom_id res chain seq x y z
N MET A 1 15.50 2.16 9.66
CA MET A 1 14.68 0.95 9.51
C MET A 1 13.32 1.22 10.15
N ILE A 2 12.23 1.14 9.38
CA ILE A 2 10.88 1.44 9.88
C ILE A 2 10.27 0.15 10.41
N PRO A 3 9.61 0.14 11.59
CA PRO A 3 8.93 -1.05 12.06
C PRO A 3 7.88 -1.50 11.05
N LEU A 4 7.91 -2.78 10.65
CA LEU A 4 6.97 -3.33 9.69
C LEU A 4 5.51 -3.15 10.16
N SER A 5 5.32 -3.22 11.48
CA SER A 5 4.05 -3.00 12.17
C SER A 5 3.37 -1.68 11.81
N TRP A 6 4.13 -0.58 11.73
CA TRP A 6 3.59 0.74 11.42
C TRP A 6 3.06 0.81 9.99
N LEU A 7 3.81 0.23 9.04
CA LEU A 7 3.42 0.20 7.63
C LEU A 7 2.16 -0.66 7.41
N LEU A 8 2.11 -1.84 8.04
CA LEU A 8 0.95 -2.73 7.98
C LEU A 8 -0.31 -2.08 8.56
N ILE A 9 -0.20 -1.43 9.73
CA ILE A 9 -1.33 -0.73 10.37
C ILE A 9 -1.81 0.44 9.51
N ALA A 10 -0.91 1.26 8.98
CA ALA A 10 -1.26 2.36 8.10
C ALA A 10 -1.96 1.88 6.82
N TRP A 11 -1.44 0.80 6.21
CA TRP A 11 -2.03 0.20 5.02
C TRP A 11 -3.43 -0.38 5.28
N LEU A 12 -3.62 -1.10 6.39
CA LEU A 12 -4.94 -1.58 6.83
C LEU A 12 -5.91 -0.44 7.10
N GLY A 13 -5.43 0.64 7.74
CA GLY A 13 -6.23 1.84 8.00
C GLY A 13 -6.72 2.49 6.71
N MET A 14 -5.84 2.68 5.72
CA MET A 14 -6.22 3.22 4.41
C MET A 14 -7.21 2.32 3.68
N LEU A 15 -7.00 1.00 3.71
CA LEU A 15 -7.86 0.04 3.03
C LEU A 15 -9.25 -0.05 3.70
N GLY A 16 -9.32 0.02 5.03
CA GLY A 16 -10.57 0.11 5.78
C GLY A 16 -11.32 1.41 5.51
N LEU A 17 -10.62 2.55 5.45
CA LEU A 17 -11.22 3.83 5.11
C LEU A 17 -11.78 3.82 3.68
N PHE A 18 -11.04 3.25 2.74
CA PHE A 18 -11.49 3.10 1.35
C PHE A 18 -12.75 2.22 1.25
N PHE A 19 -12.79 1.09 1.97
CA PHE A 19 -13.97 0.24 2.05
C PHE A 19 -15.19 0.98 2.62
N LEU A 20 -15.00 1.76 3.68
CA LEU A 20 -16.07 2.52 4.33
C LEU A 20 -16.62 3.61 3.40
N VAL A 21 -15.75 4.34 2.69
CA VAL A 21 -16.18 5.32 1.68
C VAL A 21 -16.98 4.64 0.57
N ALA A 22 -16.51 3.50 0.05
CA ALA A 22 -17.24 2.75 -0.98
C ALA A 22 -18.64 2.30 -0.52
N LEU A 23 -18.78 1.86 0.74
CA LEU A 23 -20.08 1.53 1.33
C LEU A 23 -20.99 2.76 1.42
N ILE A 24 -20.50 3.89 1.94
CA ILE A 24 -21.27 5.14 2.02
C ILE A 24 -21.73 5.56 0.62
N THR A 25 -20.84 5.49 -0.37
CA THR A 25 -21.16 5.79 -1.76
C THR A 25 -22.27 4.87 -2.30
N LEU A 26 -22.20 3.57 -2.04
CA LEU A 26 -23.25 2.63 -2.44
C LEU A 26 -24.60 2.97 -1.80
N PHE A 27 -24.64 3.19 -0.49
CA PHE A 27 -25.86 3.55 0.22
C PHE A 27 -26.44 4.88 -0.25
N THR A 28 -25.58 5.85 -0.56
CA THR A 28 -25.99 7.16 -1.10
C THR A 28 -26.63 7.00 -2.46
N HIS A 29 -26.01 6.23 -3.36
CA HIS A 29 -26.60 5.94 -4.67
C HIS A 29 -27.93 5.22 -4.54
N LEU A 30 -28.02 4.18 -3.69
CA LEU A 30 -29.26 3.43 -3.48
C LEU A 30 -30.38 4.31 -2.90
N ARG A 31 -30.03 5.24 -1.99
CA ARG A 31 -30.99 6.14 -1.35
C ARG A 31 -31.56 7.16 -2.31
N TYR A 32 -30.73 7.76 -3.15
CA TYR A 32 -31.14 8.86 -4.03
C TYR A 32 -31.47 8.40 -5.45
N GLY A 33 -31.18 7.15 -5.82
CA GLY A 33 -31.53 6.56 -7.12
C GLY A 33 -30.84 7.22 -8.32
N VAL A 34 -29.78 8.01 -8.09
CA VAL A 34 -29.19 8.90 -9.12
C VAL A 34 -28.20 8.18 -10.04
N ALA A 35 -27.80 6.96 -9.69
CA ALA A 35 -26.73 6.24 -10.38
C ALA A 35 -27.25 5.21 -11.39
N SER A 36 -26.45 4.99 -12.44
CA SER A 36 -26.70 3.92 -13.41
C SER A 36 -26.40 2.54 -12.82
N PHE A 37 -26.99 1.48 -13.40
CA PHE A 37 -26.70 0.08 -13.04
C PHE A 37 -25.20 -0.24 -12.98
N VAL A 38 -24.44 0.28 -13.95
CA VAL A 38 -22.98 0.07 -14.05
C VAL A 38 -22.25 0.64 -12.83
N THR A 39 -22.69 1.78 -12.32
CA THR A 39 -22.12 2.43 -11.12
C THR A 39 -22.37 1.59 -9.87
N TYR A 40 -23.55 0.98 -9.73
CA TYR A 40 -23.82 0.06 -8.62
C TYR A 40 -22.93 -1.17 -8.69
N LEU A 41 -22.83 -1.79 -9.88
CA LEU A 41 -22.03 -2.99 -10.09
C LEU A 41 -20.54 -2.74 -9.78
N SER A 42 -19.97 -1.64 -10.30
CA SER A 42 -18.57 -1.30 -10.05
C SER A 42 -18.30 -0.99 -8.58
N THR A 43 -19.21 -0.28 -7.89
CA THR A 43 -19.09 0.01 -6.46
C THR A 43 -19.17 -1.28 -5.63
N LEU A 44 -20.06 -2.21 -5.99
CA LEU A 44 -20.20 -3.50 -5.30
C LEU A 44 -18.98 -4.39 -5.51
N LEU A 45 -18.41 -4.41 -6.72
CA LEU A 45 -17.13 -5.08 -6.99
C LEU A 45 -16.00 -4.50 -6.15
N PHE A 46 -15.91 -3.18 -6.03
CA PHE A 46 -14.90 -2.53 -5.18
C PHE A 46 -15.03 -2.91 -3.71
N ILE A 47 -16.25 -2.93 -3.19
CA ILE A 47 -16.55 -3.40 -1.82
C ILE A 47 -16.12 -4.86 -1.66
N GLY A 48 -16.45 -5.73 -2.63
CA GLY A 48 -16.10 -7.14 -2.61
C GLY A 48 -14.57 -7.39 -2.61
N VAL A 49 -13.84 -6.72 -3.50
CA VAL A 49 -12.36 -6.81 -3.56
C VAL A 49 -11.74 -6.28 -2.27
N SER A 50 -12.24 -5.17 -1.74
CA SER A 50 -11.73 -4.59 -0.49
C SER A 50 -12.00 -5.51 0.71
N ALA A 51 -13.19 -6.13 0.79
CA ALA A 51 -13.51 -7.12 1.82
C ALA A 51 -12.61 -8.36 1.73
N ALA A 52 -12.37 -8.87 0.51
CA ALA A 52 -11.45 -9.98 0.29
C ALA A 52 -10.02 -9.62 0.71
N ALA A 53 -9.54 -8.43 0.35
CA ALA A 53 -8.24 -7.93 0.76
C ALA A 53 -8.13 -7.81 2.29
N LEU A 54 -9.16 -7.30 2.99
CA LEU A 54 -9.21 -7.26 4.45
C LEU A 54 -9.12 -8.66 5.05
N LEU A 55 -9.85 -9.64 4.52
CA LEU A 55 -9.85 -11.01 5.03
C LEU A 55 -8.50 -11.69 4.84
N VAL A 56 -7.91 -11.57 3.65
CA VAL A 56 -6.58 -12.14 3.34
C VAL A 56 -5.51 -11.46 4.20
N ALA A 57 -5.55 -10.13 4.30
CA ALA A 57 -4.62 -9.38 5.14
C ALA A 57 -4.75 -9.78 6.61
N SER A 58 -5.97 -9.83 7.15
CA SER A 58 -6.22 -10.21 8.55
C SER A 58 -5.67 -11.59 8.87
N ASN A 59 -5.83 -12.56 7.96
CA ASN A 59 -5.21 -13.88 8.11
C ASN A 59 -3.69 -13.82 8.05
N TYR A 60 -3.12 -13.04 7.11
CA TYR A 60 -1.68 -12.90 6.97
C TYR A 60 -1.02 -12.26 8.20
N LEU A 61 -1.64 -11.25 8.81
CA LEU A 61 -1.15 -10.56 10.01
C LEU A 61 -0.89 -11.48 11.21
N ILE A 62 -1.61 -12.61 11.30
CA ILE A 62 -1.43 -13.60 12.37
C ILE A 62 -0.07 -14.32 12.22
N THR A 63 0.43 -14.43 11.00
CA THR A 63 1.67 -15.14 10.68
C THR A 63 2.91 -14.25 10.72
N ILE A 64 2.74 -12.94 10.80
CA ILE A 64 3.85 -11.98 10.74
C ILE A 64 4.51 -11.82 12.11
N ASP A 65 5.84 -11.80 12.12
CA ASP A 65 6.61 -11.33 13.27
C ASP A 65 6.62 -9.79 13.33
N TRP A 66 5.94 -9.24 14.33
CA TRP A 66 5.75 -7.80 14.53
C TRP A 66 7.01 -7.06 14.97
N ASN A 67 8.06 -7.78 15.38
CA ASN A 67 9.34 -7.20 15.79
C ASN A 67 10.30 -6.97 14.61
N GLN A 68 9.93 -7.41 13.40
CA GLN A 68 10.77 -7.18 12.23
C GLN A 68 10.75 -5.71 11.80
N SER A 69 11.92 -5.22 11.42
CA SER A 69 12.08 -3.89 10.83
C SER A 69 12.36 -4.02 9.33
N LEU A 70 11.74 -3.14 8.55
CA LEU A 70 11.95 -3.08 7.12
C LEU A 70 13.08 -2.08 6.84
N ASP A 71 14.12 -2.54 6.16
CA ASP A 71 15.15 -1.68 5.60
C ASP A 71 14.82 -1.36 4.15
N LEU A 72 14.40 -0.12 3.90
CA LEU A 72 14.05 0.37 2.57
C LEU A 72 15.26 0.92 1.80
N GLY A 73 16.42 1.08 2.47
CA GLY A 73 17.63 1.66 1.89
C GLY A 73 18.12 0.90 0.64
N PRO A 74 18.33 -0.42 0.71
CA PRO A 74 18.79 -1.20 -0.45
C PRO A 74 17.78 -1.27 -1.60
N SER A 75 16.48 -1.21 -1.31
CA SER A 75 15.42 -1.24 -2.33
C SER A 75 15.18 0.10 -3.02
N LEU A 76 15.55 1.21 -2.38
CA LEU A 76 15.39 2.57 -2.91
C LEU A 76 16.70 3.15 -3.47
N GLY A 77 17.87 2.61 -3.08
CA GLY A 77 19.19 3.03 -3.56
C GLY A 77 19.30 3.12 -5.09
N PRO A 78 18.87 2.10 -5.86
CA PRO A 78 18.96 2.14 -7.33
C PRO A 78 18.10 3.22 -8.00
N LEU A 79 17.12 3.81 -7.28
CA LEU A 79 16.30 4.91 -7.79
C LEU A 79 16.96 6.28 -7.58
N PHE A 80 17.94 6.38 -6.68
CA PHE A 80 18.67 7.60 -6.35
C PHE A 80 20.14 7.56 -6.76
N ASP A 81 20.65 6.40 -7.21
CA ASP A 81 21.91 6.29 -7.93
C ASP A 81 21.79 7.02 -9.28
N LEU A 82 22.03 8.32 -9.25
CA LEU A 82 22.26 9.11 -10.44
C LEU A 82 23.49 8.54 -11.16
N PRO A 83 23.45 8.39 -12.51
CA PRO A 83 24.63 7.99 -13.27
C PRO A 83 25.68 9.10 -13.19
N GLY A 84 26.55 9.04 -12.18
CA GLY A 84 27.58 10.08 -11.98
C GLY A 84 28.39 10.00 -10.69
N THR A 85 27.94 9.33 -9.62
CA THR A 85 28.74 9.20 -8.39
C THR A 85 29.46 7.87 -8.34
N ILE A 86 30.41 7.68 -9.25
CA ILE A 86 31.55 6.80 -9.01
C ILE A 86 32.55 7.64 -8.22
N GLU A 87 32.54 7.54 -6.88
CA GLU A 87 33.75 7.83 -6.13
C GLU A 87 34.75 6.72 -6.46
N ASP A 88 35.66 6.98 -7.39
CA ASP A 88 36.85 6.18 -7.60
C ASP A 88 37.85 6.53 -6.47
N PRO A 89 38.12 5.63 -5.50
CA PRO A 89 39.06 5.90 -4.43
C PRO A 89 40.48 5.46 -4.79
N GLY A 90 40.85 5.37 -6.08
CA GLY A 90 42.04 4.61 -6.51
C GLY A 90 43.05 5.28 -7.43
N MET A 91 42.84 6.49 -7.97
CA MET A 91 43.68 6.98 -9.09
C MET A 91 44.32 8.35 -8.86
N ILE A 92 45.15 8.48 -7.82
CA ILE A 92 46.33 9.38 -7.86
C ILE A 92 47.55 8.63 -7.31
N GLN A 93 48.22 7.90 -8.21
CA GLN A 93 49.68 7.76 -8.18
C GLN A 93 50.21 8.09 -9.57
N THR A 94 50.59 9.35 -9.77
CA THR A 94 51.43 9.78 -10.88
C THR A 94 52.72 10.36 -10.30
N LEU A 95 53.81 9.62 -10.53
CA LEU A 95 55.24 9.97 -10.48
C LEU A 95 55.80 10.53 -9.17
#